data_AF-A0A7S0EWG4-F1
#
_entry.id   AF-A0A7S0EWG4-F1
#
_cell.length_a   1.000
_cell.length_b   1.000
_cell.length_c   1.000
_cell.angle_alpha   90.00
_cell.angle_beta   90.00
_cell.angle_gamma   90.00
#
_symmetry.space_group_name_H-M   'P 1'
#
loop_
_entity.id
_entity.type
_entity.pdbx_description
1 polymer ?
#
loop_
_entity_poly.entity_id
_entity_poly.type
_entity_poly.pdbx_seq_one_letter_code
_entity_poly.pdbx_strand_id
1 'polypeptide(L)'
;GCFDEFNRIPVEVLSVVSAQIKTIQTALSEGLKRFTFEGREISMVNSVGIYITMNPGYAGRTELPDNLKALFRPVVMVTPDLGMICENMLMSEGFAKARLLAKKMTVLYQLAKEQLSKQYHYDFGLRALKSVLVMAGGLK
;
A
#
# COMPACT_ATOMS: atom_id res chain seq x y z
N GLY A 1 8.79 -10.66 3.11
CA GLY A 1 7.65 -10.07 3.84
C GLY A 1 7.33 -8.70 3.28
N CYS A 2 6.05 -8.31 3.36
CA CYS A 2 5.60 -6.93 3.12
C CYS A 2 5.27 -6.29 4.46
N PHE A 3 5.99 -5.22 4.82
CA PHE A 3 5.80 -4.49 6.06
C PHE A 3 4.97 -3.24 5.78
N ASP A 4 3.71 -3.29 6.20
CA ASP A 4 2.79 -2.19 6.01
C ASP A 4 3.08 -1.06 7.01
N GLU A 5 2.89 0.19 6.60
CA GLU A 5 2.99 1.35 7.48
C GLU A 5 4.36 1.50 8.18
N PHE A 6 5.44 1.12 7.49
CA PHE A 6 6.79 1.00 8.04
C PHE A 6 7.30 2.30 8.69
N ASN A 7 6.83 3.44 8.19
CA ASN A 7 7.13 4.77 8.69
C ASN A 7 6.41 5.17 9.99
N ARG A 8 5.76 4.23 10.69
CA ARG A 8 5.29 4.39 12.09
C ARG A 8 6.33 3.96 13.12
N ILE A 9 7.34 3.21 12.69
CA ILE A 9 8.36 2.69 13.58
C ILE A 9 9.24 3.86 14.04
N PRO A 10 9.59 3.95 15.35
CA PRO A 10 10.50 4.97 15.84
C PRO A 10 11.85 4.93 15.12
N VAL A 11 12.46 6.09 14.91
CA VAL A 11 13.68 6.23 14.10
C VAL A 11 14.85 5.44 14.70
N GLU A 12 14.93 5.38 16.02
CA GLU A 12 15.91 4.60 16.77
C GLU A 12 15.86 3.10 16.44
N VAL A 13 14.66 2.54 16.28
CA VAL A 13 14.46 1.14 15.90
C VAL A 13 14.79 0.93 14.42
N LEU A 14 14.40 1.89 13.57
CA LEU A 14 14.67 1.83 12.12
C LEU A 14 16.17 1.77 11.80
N SER A 15 17.02 2.38 12.61
CA SER A 15 18.48 2.32 12.43
C SER A 15 19.02 0.89 12.58
N VAL A 16 18.57 0.17 13.61
CA VAL A 16 18.96 -1.24 13.84
C VAL A 16 18.42 -2.13 12.72
N VAL A 17 17.15 -1.93 12.34
CA VAL A 17 16.51 -2.67 11.25
C VAL A 17 17.23 -2.43 9.91
N SER A 18 17.73 -1.23 9.66
CA SER A 18 18.52 -0.90 8.47
C SER A 18 19.79 -1.77 8.37
N ALA A 19 20.52 -1.93 9.48
CA ALA A 19 21.70 -2.79 9.52
C ALA A 19 21.35 -4.26 9.22
N GLN A 20 20.27 -4.76 9.81
CA GLN A 20 19.79 -6.13 9.60
C GLN A 20 19.38 -6.38 8.14
N ILE A 21 18.61 -5.47 7.55
CA ILE A 21 18.19 -5.56 6.14
C ILE A 21 19.41 -5.54 5.23
N LYS A 22 20.37 -4.65 5.49
CA LYS A 22 21.61 -4.57 4.72
C LYS A 22 22.40 -5.88 4.78
N THR A 23 22.57 -6.48 5.95
CA THR A 23 23.24 -7.78 6.10
C THR A 23 22.59 -8.86 5.25
N ILE A 24 21.25 -8.92 5.23
CA ILE A 24 20.50 -9.89 4.41
C ILE A 24 20.69 -9.61 2.91
N GLN A 25 20.55 -8.35 2.48
CA GLN A 25 20.69 -7.95 1.08
C GLN A 25 22.11 -8.19 0.54
N THR A 26 23.14 -7.89 1.34
CA THR A 26 24.54 -8.15 0.97
C THR A 26 24.77 -9.64 0.76
N ALA A 27 24.39 -10.48 1.73
CA ALA A 27 24.54 -11.92 1.62
C ALA A 27 23.77 -12.52 0.42
N LEU A 28 22.58 -11.96 0.11
CA LEU A 28 21.81 -12.35 -1.07
C LEU A 28 22.51 -11.93 -2.38
N SER A 29 23.06 -10.72 -2.44
CA SER A 29 23.77 -10.20 -3.61
C SER A 29 25.07 -10.93 -3.91
N GLU A 30 25.74 -11.44 -2.87
CA GLU A 30 26.95 -12.24 -2.97
C GLU A 30 26.67 -13.74 -3.22
N GLY A 31 25.40 -14.16 -3.19
CA GLY A 31 24.99 -15.55 -3.42
C GLY A 31 25.45 -16.52 -2.33
N LEU A 32 25.60 -16.04 -1.09
CA LEU A 32 26.05 -16.87 0.03
C LEU A 32 25.00 -17.93 0.38
N LYS A 33 25.44 -19.15 0.68
CA LYS A 33 24.56 -20.23 1.17
C LYS A 33 24.25 -20.11 2.66
N ARG A 34 25.16 -19.51 3.43
CA ARG A 34 25.06 -19.24 4.86
C ARG A 34 25.70 -17.89 5.15
N PHE A 35 25.18 -17.18 6.14
CA PHE A 35 25.70 -15.87 6.53
C PHE A 35 25.49 -15.64 8.03
N THR A 36 26.30 -14.75 8.60
CA THR A 36 26.16 -14.36 10.01
C THR A 36 25.10 -13.27 10.13
N PHE A 37 24.07 -13.52 10.92
CA PHE A 37 23.00 -12.59 11.23
C PHE A 37 22.88 -12.49 12.76
N GLU A 38 23.04 -11.28 13.32
CA GLU A 38 22.97 -11.04 14.78
C GLU A 38 23.88 -12.00 15.59
N GLY A 39 25.09 -12.26 15.08
CA GLY A 39 26.08 -13.14 15.72
C GLY A 39 25.83 -14.64 15.56
N ARG A 40 24.84 -15.05 14.77
CA ARG A 40 24.53 -16.47 14.50
C ARG A 40 24.65 -16.80 13.02
N GLU A 41 25.24 -17.94 12.69
CA GLU A 41 25.33 -18.40 11.31
C GLU A 41 24.02 -19.10 10.89
N ILE A 42 23.30 -18.49 9.97
CA ILE A 42 22.02 -19.00 9.45
C ILE A 42 22.13 -19.34 7.96
N SER A 43 21.27 -20.25 7.48
CA SER A 43 21.16 -20.56 6.05
C SER A 43 20.46 -19.44 5.29
N MET A 44 20.99 -19.07 4.14
CA MET A 44 20.34 -18.12 3.23
C MET A 44 19.22 -18.80 2.46
N VAL A 45 18.11 -18.07 2.27
CA VAL A 45 16.99 -18.49 1.43
C VAL A 45 16.85 -17.48 0.29
N ASN A 46 17.26 -17.88 -0.92
CA ASN A 46 17.36 -16.97 -2.07
C ASN A 46 16.01 -16.40 -2.54
N SER A 47 14.88 -16.96 -2.09
CA SER A 47 13.53 -16.43 -2.35
C SER A 47 13.13 -15.32 -1.39
N VAL A 48 14.03 -14.85 -0.52
CA VAL A 48 13.73 -13.76 0.41
C VAL A 48 13.47 -12.46 -0.35
N GLY A 49 12.41 -11.75 0.03
CA GLY A 49 12.07 -10.43 -0.47
C GLY A 49 11.56 -9.55 0.66
N ILE A 50 12.01 -8.31 0.71
CA ILE A 50 11.66 -7.33 1.75
C ILE A 50 10.99 -6.16 1.04
N TYR A 51 9.74 -5.90 1.39
CA TYR A 51 8.94 -4.81 0.83
C TYR A 51 8.40 -3.98 1.97
N ILE A 52 8.35 -2.66 1.78
CA ILE A 52 7.78 -1.74 2.75
C ILE A 52 6.75 -0.85 2.06
N THR A 53 5.72 -0.48 2.80
CA THR A 53 4.82 0.62 2.39
C THR A 53 5.03 1.79 3.34
N MET A 54 4.88 2.99 2.79
CA MET A 54 4.91 4.23 3.56
C MET A 54 3.84 5.16 3.04
N ASN A 55 3.18 5.86 3.96
CA ASN A 55 2.21 6.91 3.65
C ASN A 55 2.78 8.25 4.13
N PRO A 56 3.53 8.98 3.28
CA PRO A 56 4.07 10.29 3.63
C PRO A 56 2.96 11.30 3.90
N GLY A 57 3.19 12.26 4.78
CA GLY A 57 2.28 13.39 5.03
C GLY A 57 1.09 13.09 5.97
N TYR A 58 0.95 11.86 6.46
CA TYR A 58 -0.03 11.53 7.51
C TYR A 58 0.54 11.82 8.91
N ALA A 59 -0.32 12.27 9.83
CA ALA A 59 0.08 12.56 11.21
C ALA A 59 0.67 11.32 11.91
N GLY A 60 1.72 11.53 12.71
CA GLY A 60 2.42 10.45 13.43
C GLY A 60 3.29 9.56 12.55
N ARG A 61 3.61 10.01 11.32
CA ARG A 61 4.53 9.33 10.40
C ARG A 61 5.84 10.10 10.29
N THR A 62 6.94 9.37 10.40
CA THR A 62 8.28 9.93 10.20
C THR A 62 8.73 9.73 8.76
N GLU A 63 9.62 10.59 8.27
CA GLU A 63 10.36 10.24 7.07
C GLU A 63 11.39 9.15 7.39
N LEU A 64 11.62 8.27 6.43
CA LEU A 64 12.67 7.27 6.55
C LEU A 64 14.05 7.96 6.45
N PRO A 65 15.03 7.56 7.28
CA PRO A 65 16.42 7.96 7.14
C PRO A 65 16.98 7.64 5.74
N ASP A 66 17.87 8.47 5.20
CA ASP A 66 18.39 8.32 3.83
C ASP A 66 19.17 7.01 3.61
N ASN A 67 19.92 6.57 4.62
CA ASN A 67 20.63 5.29 4.59
C ASN A 67 19.67 4.10 4.43
N LEU A 68 18.47 4.17 5.00
CA LEU A 68 17.42 3.17 4.89
C LEU A 68 16.69 3.30 3.55
N LYS A 69 16.37 4.52 3.11
CA LYS A 69 15.80 4.77 1.78
C LYS A 69 16.68 4.17 0.67
N ALA A 70 18.01 4.27 0.80
CA ALA A 70 18.97 3.72 -0.15
C ALA A 70 18.97 2.19 -0.26
N LEU A 71 18.45 1.46 0.74
CA LEU A 71 18.31 0.00 0.69
C LEU A 71 17.09 -0.46 -0.13
N PHE A 72 16.21 0.46 -0.50
CA PHE A 72 14.98 0.16 -1.20
C PHE A 72 14.91 0.88 -2.55
N ARG A 73 14.22 0.24 -3.49
CA ARG A 73 13.83 0.88 -4.74
C ARG A 73 12.49 1.59 -4.53
N PRO A 74 12.41 2.92 -4.68
CA PRO A 74 11.16 3.64 -4.52
C PRO A 74 10.19 3.29 -5.67
N VAL A 75 8.92 3.15 -5.32
CA VAL A 75 7.82 2.99 -6.26
C VAL A 75 6.76 4.01 -5.90
N VAL A 76 6.38 4.85 -6.86
CA VAL A 76 5.33 5.85 -6.66
C VAL A 76 4.00 5.25 -7.08
N MET A 77 3.06 5.16 -6.14
CA MET A 77 1.69 4.78 -6.42
C MET A 77 0.94 5.99 -6.97
N VAL A 78 0.59 5.94 -8.26
CA VAL A 78 -0.23 6.98 -8.91
C VAL A 78 -1.71 6.82 -8.56
N THR A 79 -2.49 7.89 -8.73
CA THR A 79 -3.94 7.88 -8.50
C THR A 79 -4.60 6.73 -9.25
N PRO A 80 -5.37 5.86 -8.56
CA PRO A 80 -6.01 4.71 -9.20
C PRO A 80 -7.16 5.11 -10.13
N ASP A 81 -7.41 4.31 -11.17
CA ASP A 81 -8.59 4.45 -12.02
C ASP A 81 -9.84 3.92 -11.31
N LEU A 82 -10.61 4.83 -10.71
CA LEU A 82 -11.84 4.50 -10.00
C LEU A 82 -12.92 3.91 -10.91
N GLY A 83 -12.93 4.25 -12.21
CA GLY A 83 -13.91 3.76 -13.17
C GLY A 83 -13.74 2.27 -13.42
N MET A 84 -12.51 1.88 -13.74
CA MET A 84 -12.15 0.48 -13.96
C MET A 84 -12.35 -0.36 -12.70
N ILE A 85 -11.96 0.15 -11.52
CA ILE A 85 -12.15 -0.58 -10.26
C ILE A 85 -13.65 -0.76 -9.95
N CYS A 86 -14.44 0.30 -10.09
CA CYS A 86 -15.87 0.26 -9.85
C CYS A 86 -16.59 -0.71 -10.80
N GLU A 87 -16.21 -0.71 -12.08
CA GLU A 87 -16.74 -1.64 -13.08
C GLU A 87 -16.46 -3.11 -12.70
N ASN A 88 -15.20 -3.44 -12.40
CA ASN A 88 -14.81 -4.79 -12.01
C ASN A 88 -15.53 -5.26 -10.73
N MET A 89 -15.67 -4.37 -9.75
CA MET A 89 -16.41 -4.67 -8.52
C MET A 89 -17.89 -4.91 -8.78
N LEU A 90 -18.55 -4.07 -9.57
CA LEU A 90 -19.96 -4.29 -9.91
C LEU A 90 -20.15 -5.57 -10.73
N MET A 91 -19.21 -5.93 -11.60
CA MET A 91 -19.23 -7.22 -12.29
C MET A 91 -19.11 -8.39 -11.31
N SER A 92 -18.22 -8.32 -10.32
CA SER A 92 -18.08 -9.39 -9.31
C SER A 92 -19.31 -9.55 -8.43
N GLU A 93 -20.06 -8.47 -8.18
CA GLU A 93 -21.37 -8.51 -7.52
C GLU A 93 -22.52 -8.90 -8.51
N GLY A 94 -22.18 -9.30 -9.74
CA GLY A 94 -23.08 -9.84 -10.75
C GLY A 94 -23.92 -8.82 -11.52
N PHE A 95 -23.65 -7.51 -11.42
CA PHE A 95 -24.44 -6.50 -12.11
C PHE A 95 -24.24 -6.57 -13.64
N ALA A 96 -25.30 -6.90 -14.39
CA ALA A 96 -25.22 -7.04 -15.85
C ALA A 96 -24.84 -5.74 -16.59
N LYS A 97 -25.19 -4.57 -16.03
CA LYS A 97 -24.88 -3.24 -16.60
C LYS A 97 -23.72 -2.54 -15.85
N ALA A 98 -22.76 -3.30 -15.34
CA ALA A 98 -21.65 -2.81 -14.51
C ALA A 98 -20.92 -1.60 -15.11
N ARG A 99 -20.57 -1.62 -16.41
CA ARG A 99 -19.88 -0.51 -17.09
C ARG A 99 -20.65 0.82 -17.02
N LEU A 100 -21.95 0.77 -17.28
CA LEU A 100 -22.81 1.96 -17.24
C LEU A 100 -22.95 2.48 -15.81
N LEU A 101 -23.15 1.58 -14.85
CA LEU A 101 -23.29 1.91 -13.43
C LEU A 101 -21.99 2.48 -12.87
N ALA A 102 -20.83 1.91 -13.22
CA ALA A 102 -19.52 2.39 -12.81
C ALA A 102 -19.26 3.82 -13.26
N LYS A 103 -19.53 4.13 -14.54
CA LYS A 103 -19.41 5.50 -15.07
C LYS A 103 -20.31 6.49 -14.31
N LYS A 104 -21.55 6.10 -14.00
CA LYS A 104 -22.46 6.95 -13.22
C LYS A 104 -21.93 7.16 -11.79
N MET A 105 -21.45 6.10 -11.16
CA MET A 105 -20.97 6.13 -9.79
C MET A 105 -19.71 6.98 -9.63
N THR A 106 -18.75 6.87 -10.55
CA THR A 106 -17.53 7.67 -10.51
C THR A 106 -17.81 9.15 -10.76
N VAL A 107 -18.66 9.47 -11.74
CA VAL A 107 -19.09 10.86 -11.99
C VAL A 107 -19.83 11.40 -10.76
N LEU A 108 -20.73 10.63 -10.15
CA LEU A 108 -21.42 11.03 -8.94
C LEU A 108 -20.46 11.35 -7.79
N TYR A 109 -19.47 10.49 -7.52
CA TYR A 109 -18.49 10.71 -6.46
C TYR A 109 -17.61 11.93 -6.75
N GLN A 110 -17.22 12.13 -8.00
CA GLN A 110 -16.46 13.31 -8.41
C GLN A 110 -17.27 14.60 -8.18
N LEU A 111 -18.51 14.66 -8.70
CA LEU A 111 -19.38 15.83 -8.55
C LEU A 111 -19.72 16.08 -7.07
N ALA A 112 -19.97 15.03 -6.29
CA ALA A 112 -20.22 15.17 -4.86
C ALA A 112 -19.03 15.78 -4.13
N LYS A 113 -17.80 15.35 -4.44
CA LYS A 113 -16.57 15.91 -3.87
C LYS A 113 -16.37 17.38 -4.26
N GLU A 114 -16.74 17.77 -5.48
CA GLU A 114 -16.52 19.11 -6.03
C GLU A 114 -17.62 20.10 -5.62
N GLN A 115 -18.87 19.67 -5.51
CA GLN A 115 -20.04 20.53 -5.35
C GLN A 115 -20.60 20.57 -3.93
N LEU A 116 -20.38 19.54 -3.12
CA LEU A 116 -20.85 19.56 -1.73
C LEU A 116 -19.97 20.45 -0.86
N SER A 117 -20.52 20.89 0.26
CA SER A 117 -19.75 21.64 1.25
C SER A 117 -18.59 20.80 1.79
N LYS A 118 -17.45 21.45 2.06
CA LYS A 118 -16.27 20.79 2.61
C LYS A 118 -16.50 20.45 4.08
N GLN A 119 -16.84 19.20 4.36
CA GLN A 119 -17.04 18.68 5.71
C GLN A 119 -16.02 17.59 6.04
N TYR A 120 -15.55 17.56 7.28
CA TYR A 120 -14.55 16.57 7.74
C TYR A 120 -15.04 15.12 7.68
N HIS A 121 -16.35 14.89 7.77
CA HIS A 121 -16.95 13.55 7.80
C HIS A 121 -17.30 13.01 6.42
N TYR A 122 -17.10 13.78 5.35
CA TYR A 122 -17.29 13.29 3.98
C TYR A 122 -16.05 12.54 3.49
N ASP A 123 -16.22 11.28 3.11
CA ASP A 123 -15.18 10.42 2.53
C ASP A 123 -15.62 9.94 1.14
N PHE A 124 -15.01 10.52 0.10
CA PHE A 124 -15.20 10.12 -1.30
C PHE A 124 -14.01 9.29 -1.83
N GLY A 125 -13.21 8.73 -0.93
CA GLY A 125 -12.08 7.87 -1.26
C GLY A 125 -12.48 6.47 -1.71
N LEU A 126 -11.51 5.72 -2.23
CA LEU A 126 -11.72 4.36 -2.75
C LEU A 126 -12.28 3.40 -1.68
N ARG A 127 -11.90 3.58 -0.40
CA ARG A 127 -12.40 2.74 0.70
C ARG A 127 -13.91 2.91 0.89
N ALA A 128 -14.39 4.16 0.91
CA ALA A 128 -15.82 4.44 1.03
C ALA A 128 -16.59 3.94 -0.20
N LEU A 129 -16.07 4.17 -1.41
CA LEU A 129 -16.64 3.64 -2.65
C LEU A 129 -16.78 2.11 -2.60
N LYS A 130 -15.71 1.39 -2.21
CA LYS A 130 -15.72 -0.06 -2.08
C LYS A 130 -16.83 -0.56 -1.16
N SER A 131 -17.01 0.07 0.01
CA SER A 131 -18.07 -0.30 0.95
C SER A 131 -19.46 -0.16 0.35
N VAL A 132 -19.72 0.91 -0.41
CA VAL A 132 -21.02 1.11 -1.08
C VAL A 132 -21.27 0.04 -2.15
N LEU A 133 -20.26 -0.30 -2.96
CA LEU A 133 -20.41 -1.30 -4.02
C LEU A 133 -20.69 -2.70 -3.46
N VAL A 134 -19.98 -3.11 -2.41
CA VAL A 134 -20.21 -4.40 -1.73
C VAL A 134 -21.61 -4.46 -1.12
N MET A 135 -22.05 -3.37 -0.47
CA MET A 135 -23.40 -3.30 0.08
C MET A 135 -24.47 -3.39 -1.01
N ALA A 136 -24.27 -2.72 -2.15
CA ALA A 136 -25.18 -2.80 -3.29
C ALA A 136 -25.28 -4.23 -3.86
N GLY A 137 -24.17 -4.99 -3.85
CA GLY A 137 -24.15 -6.40 -4.23
C GLY A 137 -25.00 -7.29 -3.31
N GLY A 138 -24.92 -7.09 -1.99
CA GLY A 138 -25.69 -7.86 -1.02
C GLY A 138 -27.19 -7.57 -0.99
N LEU A 139 -27.64 -6.44 -1.55
CA LEU A 139 -29.05 -6.02 -1.61
C LEU A 139 -29.76 -6.40 -2.91
N LYS A 140 -29.06 -7.11 -3.80
CA LYS A 140 -29.54 -7.46 -5.15
C LYS A 140 -30.15 -8.86 -5.19
#